data_AF-A0A4P9XIQ4-F1
#
_entry.id   AF-A0A4P9XIQ4-F1
#
_cell.length_a   1.000
_cell.length_b   1.000
_cell.length_c   1.000
_cell.angle_alpha   90.00
_cell.angle_beta   90.00
_cell.angle_gamma   90.00
#
_symmetry.space_group_name_H-M   'P 1'
#
loop_
_entity.id
_entity.type
_entity.pdbx_description
1 polymer ?
#
loop_
_entity_poly.entity_id
_entity_poly.type
_entity_poly.pdbx_seq_one_letter_code
_entity_poly.pdbx_strand_id
1 'polypeptide(L)'
;FAAPAAAHMNMSNPPPRNYKGKPGIAETAINYSITSPTDQICQGTQPGGSVKTYKAGQSIDATIEGGAPHNGGHCQFAVSYDNDKTFVVLKTVKNNCLIGSRSYQVPIPADAPSGKATFAWIWFNAAGNREAYMNCADITIDGKAGGKITGPKALYANTLGGPTLPE
;
A
#
# COMPACT_ATOMS: atom_id res chain seq x y z
N PHE A 1 23.96 24.54 -2.92
CA PHE A 1 22.57 24.31 -2.48
C PHE A 1 22.19 22.89 -2.83
N ALA A 2 22.22 21.99 -1.85
CA ALA A 2 21.68 20.64 -2.03
C ALA A 2 20.15 20.80 -2.13
N ALA A 3 19.58 20.37 -3.25
CA ALA A 3 18.13 20.20 -3.32
C ALA A 3 17.69 19.32 -2.14
N PRO A 4 16.58 19.61 -1.45
CA PRO A 4 16.02 18.63 -0.54
C PRO A 4 15.72 17.40 -1.38
N ALA A 5 16.47 16.32 -1.18
CA ALA A 5 16.13 15.03 -1.75
C ALA A 5 14.72 14.73 -1.25
N ALA A 6 13.73 14.75 -2.13
CA ALA A 6 12.35 14.40 -1.77
C ALA A 6 12.39 12.96 -1.26
N ALA A 7 12.34 12.84 0.07
CA ALA A 7 12.63 11.62 0.79
C ALA A 7 11.44 10.65 0.65
N HIS A 8 11.67 9.64 -0.20
CA HIS A 8 11.03 8.32 -0.29
C HIS A 8 9.65 8.21 -0.97
N MET A 9 9.15 6.98 -1.11
CA MET A 9 8.20 6.58 -2.15
C MET A 9 6.77 6.48 -1.59
N ASN A 10 5.75 6.80 -2.40
CA ASN A 10 4.35 6.66 -2.01
C ASN A 10 3.51 6.05 -3.14
N MET A 11 2.41 5.40 -2.79
CA MET A 11 1.37 5.04 -3.74
C MET A 11 0.65 6.32 -4.22
N SER A 12 0.39 6.42 -5.52
CA SER A 12 -0.43 7.50 -6.10
C SER A 12 -1.72 7.00 -6.74
N ASN A 13 -1.77 5.71 -7.10
CA ASN A 13 -2.98 5.05 -7.59
C ASN A 13 -3.10 3.63 -6.99
N PRO A 14 -4.28 3.20 -6.50
CA PRO A 14 -5.39 4.08 -6.10
C PRO A 14 -4.91 5.15 -5.10
N PRO A 15 -5.44 6.39 -5.14
CA PRO A 15 -4.96 7.47 -4.27
C PRO A 15 -5.07 7.07 -2.79
N PRO A 16 -3.96 6.99 -2.04
CA PRO A 16 -4.02 6.59 -0.65
C PRO A 16 -4.60 7.70 0.23
N ARG A 17 -4.95 7.32 1.46
CA ARG A 17 -5.37 8.22 2.53
C ARG A 17 -4.36 9.36 2.69
N ASN A 18 -4.88 10.57 2.89
CA ASN A 18 -4.09 11.77 3.16
C ASN A 18 -3.09 12.17 2.04
N TYR A 19 -3.15 11.55 0.86
CA TYR A 19 -2.33 11.93 -0.29
C TYR A 19 -2.81 13.22 -0.93
N LYS A 20 -1.89 14.14 -1.23
CA LYS A 20 -2.19 15.44 -1.88
C LYS A 20 -2.93 15.32 -3.21
N GLY A 21 -2.70 14.24 -3.97
CA GLY A 21 -3.37 13.99 -5.24
C GLY A 21 -4.72 13.26 -5.11
N LYS A 22 -5.19 12.98 -3.89
CA LYS A 22 -6.51 12.38 -3.67
C LYS A 22 -7.61 13.39 -4.01
N PRO A 23 -8.56 13.07 -4.92
CA PRO A 23 -9.63 13.99 -5.27
C PRO A 23 -10.45 14.44 -4.06
N GLY A 24 -10.68 15.75 -3.95
CA GLY A 24 -11.51 16.35 -2.90
C GLY A 24 -10.88 16.34 -1.50
N ILE A 25 -9.57 16.14 -1.38
CA ILE A 25 -8.91 16.21 -0.08
C ILE A 25 -8.83 17.65 0.44
N ALA A 26 -9.11 17.85 1.72
CA ALA A 26 -8.87 19.13 2.38
C ALA A 26 -7.37 19.33 2.61
N GLU A 27 -6.88 20.55 2.41
CA GLU A 27 -5.46 20.91 2.61
C GLU A 27 -4.95 20.50 4.00
N THR A 28 -5.77 20.72 5.03
CA THR A 28 -5.46 20.36 6.42
C THR A 28 -5.35 18.86 6.67
N ALA A 29 -5.85 18.03 5.76
CA ALA A 29 -5.76 16.57 5.83
C ALA A 29 -4.57 16.03 5.03
N ILE A 30 -3.79 16.84 4.33
CA ILE A 30 -2.66 16.35 3.54
C ILE A 30 -1.53 15.89 4.47
N ASN A 31 -1.11 14.64 4.31
CA ASN A 31 0.08 14.11 4.95
C ASN A 31 1.30 14.36 4.06
N TYR A 32 2.07 15.39 4.38
CA TYR A 32 3.31 15.73 3.69
C TYR A 32 4.45 14.73 3.93
N SER A 33 4.29 13.83 4.92
CA SER A 33 5.23 12.75 5.24
C SER A 33 4.77 11.38 4.71
N ILE A 34 3.80 11.34 3.78
CA ILE A 34 3.26 10.06 3.23
C ILE A 34 4.33 9.19 2.54
N THR A 35 5.40 9.82 2.09
CA THR A 35 6.56 9.20 1.46
C THR A 35 7.55 8.62 2.46
N SER A 36 7.44 8.94 3.75
CA SER A 36 8.39 8.55 4.78
C SER A 36 8.17 7.11 5.28
N PRO A 37 9.20 6.47 5.85
CA PRO A 37 9.03 5.23 6.60
C PRO A 37 7.97 5.37 7.69
N THR A 38 7.38 4.25 8.09
CA THR A 38 6.35 4.24 9.12
C THR A 38 6.50 3.05 10.05
N ASP A 39 6.12 3.27 11.31
CA ASP A 39 5.91 2.27 12.35
C ASP A 39 4.42 2.02 12.63
N GLN A 40 3.53 2.67 11.87
CA GLN A 40 2.09 2.57 12.03
C GLN A 40 1.42 2.00 10.77
N ILE A 41 0.44 1.12 11.00
CA ILE A 41 -0.45 0.65 9.94
C ILE A 41 -1.09 1.85 9.26
N CYS A 42 -1.01 1.90 7.93
CA CYS A 42 -1.57 2.97 7.12
C CYS A 42 -1.10 4.38 7.53
N GLN A 43 0.16 4.55 7.98
CA GLN A 43 0.68 5.84 8.47
C GLN A 43 -0.13 6.42 9.65
N GLY A 44 -0.78 5.56 10.44
CA GLY A 44 -1.64 5.98 11.56
C GLY A 44 -3.01 6.55 11.17
N THR A 45 -3.34 6.52 9.87
CA THR A 45 -4.57 7.13 9.35
C THR A 45 -5.75 6.15 9.40
N GLN A 46 -6.93 6.64 9.77
CA GLN A 46 -8.15 5.82 9.85
C GLN A 46 -8.80 5.62 8.48
N PRO A 47 -9.57 4.52 8.28
CA PRO A 47 -10.36 4.31 7.06
C PRO A 47 -11.30 5.47 6.72
N GLY A 48 -11.23 5.93 5.47
CA GLY A 48 -12.04 7.02 4.91
C GLY A 48 -13.01 6.55 3.82
N GLY A 49 -13.48 7.48 2.98
CA GLY A 49 -14.34 7.17 1.84
C GLY A 49 -13.59 6.41 0.74
N SER A 50 -14.31 5.51 0.05
CA SER A 50 -13.78 4.72 -1.06
C SER A 50 -13.34 5.64 -2.22
N VAL A 51 -12.14 5.43 -2.74
CA VAL A 51 -11.59 6.22 -3.87
C VAL A 51 -11.83 5.58 -5.22
N LYS A 52 -12.11 4.26 -5.26
CA LYS A 52 -12.35 3.52 -6.49
C LYS A 52 -13.08 2.20 -6.22
N THR A 53 -13.88 1.80 -7.20
CA THR A 53 -14.55 0.49 -7.20
C THR A 53 -13.85 -0.45 -8.18
N TYR A 54 -13.62 -1.69 -7.76
CA TYR A 54 -13.06 -2.77 -8.57
C TYR A 54 -13.99 -3.98 -8.55
N LYS A 55 -13.97 -4.80 -9.61
CA LYS A 55 -14.71 -6.07 -9.61
C LYS A 55 -13.82 -7.22 -9.14
N ALA A 56 -14.38 -8.15 -8.35
CA ALA A 56 -13.72 -9.40 -8.05
C ALA A 56 -13.34 -10.15 -9.35
N GLY A 57 -12.17 -10.78 -9.37
CA GLY A 57 -11.61 -11.43 -10.57
C GLY A 57 -10.86 -10.48 -11.52
N GLN A 58 -10.96 -9.16 -11.34
CA GLN A 58 -10.11 -8.19 -12.04
C GLN A 58 -8.82 -7.91 -11.27
N SER A 59 -8.00 -6.98 -11.79
CA SER A 59 -6.82 -6.48 -11.09
C SER A 59 -7.02 -5.04 -10.62
N ILE A 60 -6.42 -4.73 -9.48
CA ILE A 60 -6.17 -3.36 -9.03
C ILE A 60 -4.91 -2.89 -9.74
N ASP A 61 -5.01 -1.78 -10.46
CA ASP A 61 -3.83 -1.07 -10.95
C ASP A 61 -3.25 -0.25 -9.81
N ALA A 62 -2.02 -0.56 -9.41
CA ALA A 62 -1.28 0.14 -8.37
C ALA A 62 -0.07 0.88 -8.97
N THR A 63 0.05 2.18 -8.72
CA THR A 63 1.17 3.01 -9.17
C THR A 63 1.87 3.62 -7.97
N ILE A 64 3.19 3.51 -7.94
CA ILE A 64 4.05 4.08 -6.91
C ILE A 64 4.90 5.21 -7.53
N GLU A 65 4.98 6.33 -6.85
CA GLU A 65 5.78 7.49 -7.23
C GLU A 65 6.77 7.86 -6.13
N GLY A 66 7.63 8.85 -6.42
CA GLY A 66 8.67 9.31 -5.52
C GLY A 66 10.07 9.28 -6.16
N GLY A 67 11.06 9.71 -5.38
CA GLY A 67 12.41 9.98 -5.86
C GLY A 67 13.47 8.94 -5.50
N ALA A 68 13.25 8.12 -4.46
CA ALA A 68 14.29 7.27 -3.88
C ALA A 68 13.80 5.81 -3.70
N PRO A 69 14.00 4.93 -4.70
CA PRO A 69 13.56 3.54 -4.64
C PRO A 69 14.52 2.63 -3.85
N HIS A 70 15.59 3.15 -3.24
CA HIS A 70 16.51 2.40 -2.36
C HIS A 70 16.99 1.04 -2.89
N ASN A 71 17.45 1.00 -4.15
CA ASN A 71 17.83 -0.24 -4.85
C ASN A 71 16.74 -1.33 -4.87
N GLY A 72 15.50 -0.95 -4.62
CA GLY A 72 14.32 -1.77 -4.64
C GLY A 72 14.02 -2.43 -3.30
N GLY A 73 13.96 -3.76 -3.28
CA GLY A 73 13.53 -4.56 -2.14
C GLY A 73 12.20 -5.26 -2.38
N HIS A 74 11.41 -5.42 -1.33
CA HIS A 74 10.24 -6.30 -1.34
C HIS A 74 8.96 -5.52 -1.14
N CYS A 75 7.95 -5.77 -1.97
CA CYS A 75 6.62 -5.22 -1.76
C CYS A 75 5.57 -6.31 -1.57
N GLN A 76 4.62 -6.03 -0.71
CA GLN A 76 3.36 -6.74 -0.64
C GLN A 76 2.22 -5.79 -0.97
N PHE A 77 1.28 -6.28 -1.78
CA PHE A 77 0.00 -5.64 -2.01
C PHE A 77 -1.05 -6.51 -1.35
N ALA A 78 -1.80 -5.93 -0.42
CA ALA A 78 -2.71 -6.67 0.45
C ALA A 78 -4.05 -5.97 0.56
N VAL A 79 -5.06 -6.70 1.02
CA VAL A 79 -6.39 -6.15 1.28
C VAL A 79 -6.90 -6.52 2.67
N SER A 80 -7.64 -5.61 3.27
CA SER A 80 -8.27 -5.72 4.58
C SER A 80 -9.77 -5.48 4.43
N TYR A 81 -10.58 -6.30 5.11
CA TYR A 81 -12.04 -6.14 5.18
C TYR A 81 -12.53 -5.90 6.62
N ASP A 82 -11.61 -5.81 7.59
CA ASP A 82 -11.90 -5.75 9.03
C ASP A 82 -11.43 -4.46 9.70
N ASN A 83 -11.39 -3.37 8.92
CA ASN A 83 -10.91 -2.05 9.33
C ASN A 83 -9.45 -2.05 9.79
N ASP A 84 -8.58 -2.60 8.93
CA ASP A 84 -7.12 -2.56 9.02
C ASP A 84 -6.52 -3.42 10.15
N LYS A 85 -7.30 -4.33 10.71
CA LYS A 85 -6.83 -5.25 11.74
C LYS A 85 -6.00 -6.37 11.13
N THR A 86 -6.44 -6.90 9.99
CA THR A 86 -5.71 -7.95 9.27
C THR A 86 -5.69 -7.69 7.78
N PHE A 87 -4.53 -7.97 7.17
CA PHE A 87 -4.32 -7.82 5.73
C PHE A 87 -3.97 -9.17 5.10
N VAL A 88 -4.69 -9.52 4.05
CA VAL A 88 -4.44 -10.70 3.22
C VAL A 88 -3.67 -10.29 1.97
N VAL A 89 -2.51 -10.91 1.75
CA VAL A 89 -1.62 -10.59 0.63
C VAL A 89 -2.21 -11.13 -0.68
N LEU A 90 -2.35 -10.23 -1.66
CA LEU A 90 -2.80 -10.53 -3.02
C LEU A 90 -1.64 -10.71 -3.99
N LYS A 91 -0.56 -9.94 -3.78
CA LYS A 91 0.64 -10.01 -4.62
C LYS A 91 1.88 -9.70 -3.80
N THR A 92 2.95 -10.43 -4.06
CA THR A 92 4.29 -10.14 -3.54
C THR A 92 5.24 -9.91 -4.71
N VAL A 93 6.04 -8.85 -4.63
CA VAL A 93 7.15 -8.56 -5.54
C VAL A 93 8.43 -8.64 -4.70
N LYS A 94 9.33 -9.57 -5.03
CA LYS A 94 10.55 -9.80 -4.24
C LYS A 94 11.77 -9.20 -4.94
N ASN A 95 12.66 -8.61 -4.16
CA ASN A 95 13.98 -8.07 -4.55
C ASN A 95 13.94 -6.83 -5.46
N ASN A 96 13.07 -6.80 -6.47
CA ASN A 96 13.06 -5.78 -7.51
C ASN A 96 11.88 -4.81 -7.46
N CYS A 97 11.17 -4.72 -6.32
CA CYS A 97 10.09 -3.74 -6.21
C CYS A 97 10.66 -2.32 -6.43
N LEU A 98 9.94 -1.47 -7.16
CA LEU A 98 10.26 -0.07 -7.51
C LEU A 98 11.41 0.15 -8.49
N ILE A 99 12.25 -0.85 -8.72
CA ILE A 99 13.33 -0.80 -9.72
C ILE A 99 13.01 -1.59 -10.99
N GLY A 100 12.24 -2.68 -10.89
CA GLY A 100 11.76 -3.44 -12.05
C GLY A 100 10.51 -2.82 -12.68
N SER A 101 9.65 -2.23 -11.85
CA SER A 101 8.48 -1.48 -12.28
C SER A 101 8.05 -0.52 -11.17
N ARG A 102 7.24 0.49 -11.53
CA ARG A 102 6.49 1.32 -10.59
C ARG A 102 4.98 1.19 -10.75
N SER A 103 4.55 0.39 -11.72
CA SER A 103 3.15 0.09 -12.00
C SER A 103 2.92 -1.42 -11.88
N TYR A 104 1.88 -1.80 -11.15
CA TYR A 104 1.60 -3.19 -10.81
C TYR A 104 0.13 -3.50 -11.02
N GLN A 105 -0.14 -4.64 -11.66
CA GLN A 105 -1.46 -5.26 -11.64
C GLN A 105 -1.53 -6.24 -10.48
N VAL A 106 -2.44 -5.99 -9.54
CA VAL A 106 -2.64 -6.81 -8.35
C VAL A 106 -3.97 -7.57 -8.47
N PRO A 107 -3.95 -8.90 -8.63
CA PRO A 107 -5.17 -9.66 -8.89
C PRO A 107 -6.08 -9.69 -7.65
N ILE A 108 -7.37 -9.44 -7.86
CA ILE A 108 -8.43 -9.67 -6.89
C ILE A 108 -8.99 -11.07 -7.15
N PRO A 109 -9.03 -11.98 -6.15
CA PRO A 109 -9.68 -13.27 -6.31
C PRO A 109 -11.13 -13.13 -6.76
N ALA A 110 -11.60 -14.03 -7.64
CA ALA A 110 -12.97 -14.01 -8.15
C ALA A 110 -14.04 -14.23 -7.05
N ASP A 111 -13.66 -14.92 -5.97
CA ASP A 111 -14.55 -15.19 -4.82
C ASP A 111 -14.44 -14.11 -3.71
N ALA A 112 -13.72 -13.01 -3.97
CA ALA A 112 -13.61 -11.91 -3.01
C ALA A 112 -15.00 -11.35 -2.62
N PRO A 113 -15.22 -11.02 -1.33
CA PRO A 113 -16.51 -10.51 -0.88
C PRO A 113 -16.81 -9.12 -1.43
N SER A 114 -18.10 -8.86 -1.69
CA SER A 114 -18.57 -7.50 -1.91
C SER A 114 -18.42 -6.64 -0.66
N GLY A 115 -17.93 -5.42 -0.79
CA GLY A 115 -17.91 -4.45 0.28
C GLY A 115 -16.77 -3.45 0.21
N LYS A 116 -16.75 -2.56 1.21
CA LYS A 116 -15.62 -1.65 1.44
C LYS A 116 -14.43 -2.47 1.93
N ALA A 117 -13.25 -2.18 1.39
CA ALA A 117 -12.01 -2.81 1.74
C ALA A 117 -10.87 -1.78 1.76
N THR A 118 -9.81 -2.05 2.51
CA THR A 118 -8.58 -1.26 2.47
C THR A 118 -7.57 -1.99 1.60
N PHE A 119 -7.09 -1.35 0.55
CA PHE A 119 -5.95 -1.82 -0.24
C PHE A 119 -4.67 -1.20 0.32
N ALA A 120 -3.68 -2.04 0.64
CA ALA A 120 -2.39 -1.60 1.16
C ALA A 120 -1.26 -1.96 0.21
N TRP A 121 -0.38 -0.99 -0.02
CA TRP A 121 0.98 -1.22 -0.51
C TRP A 121 1.91 -1.17 0.70
N ILE A 122 2.71 -2.22 0.87
CA ILE A 122 3.75 -2.34 1.91
C ILE A 122 5.07 -2.54 1.18
N TRP A 123 6.11 -1.79 1.54
CA TRP A 123 7.44 -1.91 0.96
C TRP A 123 8.51 -1.96 2.03
N PHE A 124 9.45 -2.89 1.88
CA PHE A 124 10.67 -3.02 2.66
C PHE A 124 11.84 -2.73 1.73
N ASN A 125 12.56 -1.65 1.99
CA ASN A 125 13.65 -1.20 1.14
C ASN A 125 14.88 -2.11 1.24
N ALA A 126 15.58 -2.28 0.11
CA ALA A 126 16.79 -3.11 0.07
C ALA A 126 18.01 -2.40 0.65
N ALA A 127 18.21 -1.10 0.33
CA ALA A 127 19.39 -0.34 0.73
C ALA A 127 19.08 0.80 1.70
N GLY A 128 20.04 1.14 2.56
CA GLY A 128 19.91 2.18 3.59
C GLY A 128 19.44 1.64 4.93
N ASN A 129 18.74 2.46 5.71
CA ASN A 129 18.13 2.02 6.96
C ASN A 129 17.13 0.89 6.73
N ARG A 130 16.94 -0.01 7.71
CA ARG A 130 15.93 -1.06 7.63
C ARG A 130 14.56 -0.43 7.90
N GLU A 131 13.90 -0.01 6.84
CA GLU A 131 12.65 0.77 6.89
C GLU A 131 11.50 -0.05 6.28
N ALA A 132 10.28 0.34 6.66
CA ALA A 132 9.05 -0.13 6.06
C ALA A 132 8.19 1.07 5.69
N TYR A 133 7.54 0.99 4.54
CA TYR A 133 6.60 1.97 4.04
C TYR A 133 5.26 1.30 3.88
N MET A 134 4.19 1.99 4.29
CA MET A 134 2.84 1.49 4.10
C MET A 134 1.92 2.63 3.67
N ASN A 135 1.25 2.49 2.54
CA ASN A 135 0.17 3.40 2.15
C ASN A 135 -1.10 2.60 1.92
N CYS A 136 -2.22 3.16 2.37
CA CYS A 136 -3.52 2.51 2.29
C CYS A 136 -4.51 3.37 1.51
N ALA A 137 -5.26 2.76 0.61
CA ALA A 137 -6.38 3.36 -0.08
C ALA A 137 -7.66 2.60 0.26
N ASP A 138 -8.71 3.31 0.66
CA ASP A 138 -10.02 2.70 0.84
C ASP A 138 -10.66 2.51 -0.53
N ILE A 139 -11.09 1.30 -0.84
CA ILE A 139 -11.69 0.91 -2.11
C ILE A 139 -13.00 0.17 -1.86
N THR A 140 -13.78 -0.02 -2.92
CA THR A 140 -14.94 -0.90 -2.92
C THR A 140 -14.65 -2.06 -3.84
N ILE A 141 -14.85 -3.29 -3.37
CA ILE A 141 -14.82 -4.48 -4.22
C ILE A 141 -16.28 -4.88 -4.47
N ASP A 142 -16.67 -4.87 -5.74
CA ASP A 142 -17.90 -5.47 -6.24
C ASP A 142 -17.62 -6.95 -6.51
N GLY A 143 -17.98 -7.79 -5.53
CA GLY A 143 -17.64 -9.20 -5.51
C GLY A 143 -18.86 -10.08 -5.30
N LYS A 144 -18.68 -11.13 -4.51
CA LYS A 144 -19.74 -12.10 -4.23
C LYS A 144 -20.35 -11.88 -2.85
N ALA A 145 -21.67 -11.98 -2.75
CA ALA A 145 -22.35 -12.06 -1.47
C ALA A 145 -21.88 -13.33 -0.71
N GLY A 146 -21.37 -13.16 0.51
CA GLY A 146 -20.80 -14.26 1.29
C GLY A 146 -19.45 -14.79 0.76
N GLY A 147 -18.81 -14.07 -0.17
CA GLY A 147 -17.47 -14.38 -0.65
C GLY A 147 -16.43 -14.35 0.47
N LYS A 148 -15.27 -14.94 0.22
CA LYS A 148 -14.17 -14.99 1.19
C LYS A 148 -12.87 -14.65 0.52
N ILE A 149 -11.99 -14.02 1.29
CA ILE A 149 -10.61 -13.85 0.90
C ILE A 149 -9.71 -14.63 1.85
N THR A 150 -8.86 -15.47 1.27
CA THR A 150 -7.90 -16.30 1.99
C THR A 150 -6.54 -16.15 1.33
N GLY A 151 -5.49 -16.20 2.15
CA GLY A 151 -4.14 -16.02 1.67
C GLY A 151 -3.18 -15.76 2.83
N PRO A 152 -1.89 -15.56 2.53
CA PRO A 152 -0.91 -15.21 3.54
C PRO A 152 -1.27 -13.90 4.24
N LYS A 153 -1.00 -13.82 5.54
CA LYS A 153 -1.05 -12.54 6.25
C LYS A 153 0.07 -11.62 5.74
N ALA A 154 -0.19 -10.33 5.71
CA ALA A 154 0.85 -9.34 5.43
C ALA A 154 1.99 -9.47 6.46
N LEU A 155 3.22 -9.35 5.97
CA LEU A 155 4.40 -9.26 6.79
C LEU A 155 4.47 -7.87 7.40
N TYR A 156 4.71 -7.81 8.70
CA TYR A 156 5.21 -6.61 9.37
C TYR A 156 6.65 -6.90 9.78
N ALA A 157 7.55 -6.01 9.39
CA ALA A 157 8.97 -6.09 9.63
C ALA A 157 9.59 -4.69 9.68
N ASN A 158 10.85 -4.60 10.07
CA ASN A 158 11.60 -3.34 10.15
C ASN A 158 10.87 -2.31 11.03
N THR A 159 10.72 -1.06 10.56
CA THR A 159 10.05 0.00 11.33
C THR A 159 8.58 -0.32 11.63
N LEU A 160 7.91 -1.13 10.79
CA LEU A 160 6.50 -1.52 10.99
C LEU A 160 6.31 -2.57 12.10
N GLY A 161 7.40 -2.93 12.79
CA GLY A 161 7.42 -3.91 13.89
C GLY A 161 7.63 -5.35 13.39
N GLY A 162 8.13 -6.22 14.25
CA GLY A 162 8.50 -7.60 13.88
C GLY A 162 10.00 -7.74 13.59
N PRO A 163 10.42 -8.76 12.82
CA PRO A 163 11.84 -9.00 12.56
C PRO A 163 12.46 -7.92 11.68
N THR A 164 13.75 -7.69 11.83
CA THR A 164 14.55 -6.92 10.88
C THR A 164 14.92 -7.79 9.69
N LEU A 165 14.59 -7.34 8.47
CA LEU A 165 14.95 -8.04 7.24
C LEU A 165 16.42 -7.74 6.87
N PRO A 166 17.17 -8.73 6.36
CA PRO A 166 18.50 -8.51 5.84
C PRO A 166 18.46 -7.61 4.58
N GLU A 167 19.63 -7.10 4.21
CA GLU A 167 19.87 -6.41 2.93
C GLU A 167 19.72 -7.33 1.71
#